data_AF-A0A1R2BSU4-F1
#
_entry.id   AF-A0A1R2BSU4-F1
#
_cell.length_a   1.000
_cell.length_b   1.000
_cell.length_c   1.000
_cell.angle_alpha   90.00
_cell.angle_beta   90.00
_cell.angle_gamma   90.00
#
_symmetry.space_group_name_H-M   'P 1'
#
loop_
_entity.id
_entity.type
_entity.pdbx_description
1 polymer ?
#
loop_
_entity_poly.entity_id
_entity_poly.type
_entity_poly.pdbx_seq_one_letter_code
_entity_poly.pdbx_strand_id
1 'polypeptide(L)'
;MLVLFETAAGFALFKVLKEKKLKKVDDLAEEFSTLEKATKLVKLKAFDKFNDSKSALKAVSALLNSKLSKSLRKFLKNNIVSKGIEDELLVLDKKLCRVIEEKLGIKCIQGSQYLELVRGIRSQIEGLLSGFTETEQKAMSLGLAHSICRHTLKFSVDKIDTMIVQAVNLLDDIDKELNNYSMKLREWYSWHFPELARVITDNLVYAKCVKTIGQRINCKSTDMGEIVPKEIESEVKEAAELSMGTEITENDIEHIKSLCDQVISLSEYRISLSEYLKNRMQAIAPNLTVLVGEIVGARLIAHAGSLVNLSKHPASTIQILGAEKALFRAIRTKHDTPKYGLLYHASIVGSATPNIKGKISRTLAAKCALCIRMDALGDETEATIGVEHKQAMENRVKYLETHLTPSAFSGKRPQTYNRPVSSQMYNPSTDATANVELPAKRFSSGQDEYPKKR
;
A
#
# COMPACT_ATOMS: atom_id res chain seq x y z
N MET A 1 1.59 1.38 52.72
CA MET A 1 2.09 1.80 51.39
C MET A 1 1.53 0.90 50.29
N LEU A 2 0.99 1.51 49.25
CA LEU A 2 0.52 0.86 48.03
C LEU A 2 1.51 1.12 46.89
N VAL A 3 1.64 0.19 45.95
CA VAL A 3 2.50 0.32 44.77
C VAL A 3 1.64 0.19 43.52
N LEU A 4 1.64 1.23 42.69
CA LEU A 4 1.05 1.17 41.36
C LEU A 4 2.05 0.54 40.40
N PHE A 5 1.64 -0.53 39.73
CA PHE A 5 2.44 -1.21 38.72
C PHE A 5 1.67 -1.31 37.40
N GLU A 6 2.30 -0.88 36.33
CA GLU A 6 1.71 -0.82 34.99
C GLU A 6 2.24 -1.98 34.17
N THR A 7 1.34 -2.76 33.56
CA THR A 7 1.70 -3.89 32.68
C THR A 7 1.01 -3.75 31.33
N ALA A 8 1.47 -4.52 30.34
CA ALA A 8 0.79 -4.61 29.05
C ALA A 8 -0.65 -5.13 29.17
N ALA A 9 -0.92 -5.95 30.20
CA ALA A 9 -2.24 -6.51 30.47
C ALA A 9 -3.18 -5.55 31.22
N GLY A 10 -2.66 -4.57 31.96
CA GLY A 10 -3.50 -3.73 32.81
C GLY A 10 -2.77 -2.94 33.88
N PHE A 11 -3.55 -2.45 34.85
CA PHE A 11 -3.03 -1.77 36.04
C PHE A 11 -3.13 -2.68 37.27
N ALA A 12 -2.00 -2.90 37.94
CA ALA A 12 -1.93 -3.67 39.17
C ALA A 12 -1.68 -2.73 40.36
N LEU A 13 -2.40 -2.97 41.45
CA LEU A 13 -2.19 -2.30 42.72
C LEU A 13 -1.73 -3.33 43.75
N PHE A 14 -0.51 -3.15 44.23
CA PHE A 14 0.09 -4.02 45.23
C PHE A 14 0.10 -3.34 46.60
N LYS A 15 -0.08 -4.12 47.67
CA LYS A 15 0.10 -3.67 49.05
C LYS A 15 1.39 -4.26 49.61
N VAL A 16 2.26 -3.40 50.15
CA VAL A 16 3.48 -3.84 50.84
C VAL A 16 3.13 -4.17 52.28
N LEU A 17 3.50 -5.37 52.74
CA LEU A 17 3.16 -5.85 54.09
C LEU A 17 4.26 -5.55 55.12
N LYS A 18 5.53 -5.44 54.70
CA LYS A 18 6.68 -5.26 55.59
C LYS A 18 7.48 -4.00 55.28
N GLU A 19 6.95 -2.84 55.67
CA GLU A 19 7.57 -1.53 55.38
C GLU A 19 8.91 -1.31 56.08
N LYS A 20 9.13 -1.91 57.25
CA LYS A 20 10.38 -1.77 58.03
C LYS A 20 11.62 -2.32 57.31
N LYS A 21 11.44 -3.26 56.37
CA LYS A 21 12.54 -3.88 55.60
C LYS A 21 12.97 -3.06 54.38
N LEU A 22 12.17 -2.08 53.94
CA LEU A 22 12.47 -1.24 52.78
C LEU A 22 13.65 -0.27 53.00
N LYS A 23 14.16 -0.15 54.24
CA LYS A 23 15.31 0.72 54.57
C LYS A 23 16.67 0.08 54.28
N LYS A 24 16.73 -1.24 54.07
CA LYS A 24 17.95 -1.96 53.69
C LYS A 24 17.86 -2.32 52.20
N VAL A 25 18.50 -1.50 51.38
CA VAL A 25 18.48 -1.59 49.91
C VAL A 25 19.19 -2.89 49.45
N ASP A 26 20.33 -3.23 50.06
CA ASP A 26 21.16 -4.35 49.58
C ASP A 26 20.50 -5.75 49.70
N ASP A 27 19.57 -5.95 50.64
CA ASP A 27 18.92 -7.26 50.89
C ASP A 27 17.63 -7.48 50.06
N LEU A 28 17.10 -6.43 49.42
CA LEU A 28 15.77 -6.46 48.80
C LEU A 28 15.71 -7.39 47.59
N ALA A 29 16.79 -7.49 46.82
CA ALA A 29 16.89 -8.37 45.66
C ALA A 29 16.76 -9.86 46.05
N GLU A 30 17.33 -10.26 47.19
CA GLU A 30 17.26 -11.64 47.68
C GLU A 30 15.84 -12.03 48.12
N GLU A 31 15.05 -11.07 48.61
CA GLU A 31 13.65 -11.31 48.99
C GLU A 31 12.72 -11.50 47.78
N PHE A 32 13.16 -11.11 46.58
CA PHE A 32 12.43 -11.35 45.30
C PHE A 32 13.00 -12.51 44.47
N SER A 33 13.99 -13.26 44.99
CA SER A 33 14.56 -14.44 44.33
C SER A 33 13.54 -15.57 44.14
N THR A 34 12.64 -15.76 45.11
CA THR A 34 11.60 -16.81 45.07
C THR A 34 10.21 -16.22 45.23
N LEU A 35 9.22 -16.84 44.57
CA LEU A 35 7.83 -16.39 44.58
C LEU A 35 7.22 -16.37 46.00
N GLU A 36 7.57 -17.34 46.83
CA GLU A 36 7.10 -17.43 48.22
C GLU A 36 7.58 -16.26 49.08
N LYS A 37 8.85 -15.84 48.91
CA LYS A 37 9.41 -14.70 49.62
C LYS A 37 8.77 -13.39 49.12
N ALA A 38 8.60 -13.25 47.80
CA ALA A 38 7.94 -12.11 47.19
C ALA A 38 6.50 -11.94 47.68
N THR A 39 5.72 -13.03 47.76
CA THR A 39 4.33 -13.02 48.24
C THR A 39 4.21 -12.63 49.71
N LYS A 40 5.23 -12.96 50.52
CA LYS A 40 5.31 -12.53 51.94
C LYS A 40 5.59 -11.03 52.08
N LEU A 41 6.14 -10.38 51.07
CA LEU A 41 6.49 -8.95 51.09
C LEU A 41 5.42 -8.09 50.41
N VAL A 42 4.91 -8.55 49.27
CA VAL A 42 3.96 -7.84 48.42
C VAL A 42 2.74 -8.72 48.15
N LYS A 43 1.54 -8.16 48.36
CA LYS A 43 0.28 -8.83 48.03
C LYS A 43 -0.49 -8.04 46.99
N LEU A 44 -0.99 -8.71 45.96
CA LEU A 44 -1.90 -8.10 44.97
C LEU A 44 -3.21 -7.70 45.66
N LYS A 45 -3.59 -6.43 45.56
CA LYS A 45 -4.83 -5.89 46.15
C LYS A 45 -5.93 -5.77 45.11
N ALA A 46 -5.60 -5.30 43.92
CA ALA A 46 -6.51 -5.16 42.80
C ALA A 46 -5.76 -5.22 41.48
N PHE A 47 -6.40 -5.74 40.45
CA PHE A 47 -5.91 -5.74 39.09
C PHE A 47 -7.03 -5.34 38.13
N ASP A 48 -6.79 -4.33 37.31
CA ASP A 48 -7.71 -3.87 36.27
C ASP A 48 -7.14 -4.24 34.90
N LYS A 49 -7.73 -5.29 34.30
CA LYS A 49 -7.35 -5.81 33.00
C LYS A 49 -7.88 -4.89 31.90
N PHE A 50 -7.07 -4.63 30.87
CA PHE A 50 -7.56 -3.97 29.67
C PHE A 50 -8.46 -4.92 28.87
N ASN A 51 -9.67 -4.46 28.55
CA ASN A 51 -10.63 -5.25 27.76
C ASN A 51 -10.23 -5.27 26.28
N ASP A 52 -9.78 -4.14 25.75
CA ASP A 52 -9.46 -3.96 24.33
C ASP A 52 -8.06 -3.41 24.10
N SER A 53 -7.41 -3.81 23.01
CA SER A 53 -6.12 -3.25 22.56
C SER A 53 -6.18 -1.73 22.35
N LYS A 54 -7.33 -1.19 21.92
CA LYS A 54 -7.55 0.26 21.77
C LYS A 54 -7.54 0.98 23.12
N SER A 55 -8.12 0.36 24.15
CA SER A 55 -8.15 0.89 25.50
C SER A 55 -6.75 0.87 26.14
N ALA A 56 -6.00 -0.22 25.93
CA ALA A 56 -4.62 -0.36 26.36
C ALA A 56 -3.72 0.70 25.70
N LEU A 57 -3.84 0.91 24.38
CA LEU A 57 -3.10 1.94 23.65
C LEU A 57 -3.38 3.33 24.22
N LYS A 58 -4.66 3.70 24.41
CA LYS A 58 -5.03 5.02 24.97
C LYS A 58 -4.50 5.19 26.38
N ALA A 59 -4.56 4.15 27.21
CA ALA A 59 -4.09 4.18 28.58
C ALA A 59 -2.56 4.37 28.63
N VAL A 60 -1.81 3.58 27.85
CA VAL A 60 -0.35 3.62 27.83
C VAL A 60 0.19 4.86 27.12
N SER A 61 -0.47 5.34 26.06
CA SER A 61 -0.12 6.61 25.42
C SER A 61 -0.32 7.80 26.36
N ALA A 62 -1.36 7.76 27.21
CA ALA A 62 -1.54 8.77 28.24
C ALA A 62 -0.43 8.70 29.30
N LEU A 63 -0.03 7.50 29.71
CA LEU A 63 1.07 7.27 30.66
C LEU A 63 2.42 7.74 30.13
N LEU A 64 2.76 7.46 28.87
CA LEU A 64 3.97 7.96 28.22
C LEU A 64 4.05 9.50 28.20
N ASN A 65 2.89 10.17 28.16
CA ASN A 65 2.78 11.61 28.24
C ASN A 65 2.57 12.13 29.68
N SER A 66 2.76 11.28 30.70
CA SER A 66 2.51 11.56 32.13
C SER A 66 1.11 12.10 32.44
N LYS A 67 0.09 11.71 31.65
CA LYS A 67 -1.31 12.10 31.82
C LYS A 67 -2.13 10.97 32.43
N LEU A 68 -3.01 11.31 33.36
CA LEU A 68 -3.94 10.37 33.97
C LEU A 68 -5.04 9.94 32.98
N SER A 69 -5.04 8.67 32.57
CA SER A 69 -6.07 8.10 31.70
C SER A 69 -7.41 7.93 32.44
N LYS A 70 -8.51 7.84 31.68
CA LYS A 70 -9.86 7.64 32.26
C LYS A 70 -9.97 6.29 32.99
N SER A 71 -9.33 5.24 32.47
CA SER A 71 -9.28 3.91 33.11
C SER A 71 -8.51 3.97 34.42
N LEU A 72 -7.29 4.50 34.42
CA LEU A 72 -6.47 4.62 35.63
C LEU A 72 -7.15 5.47 36.70
N ARG A 73 -7.82 6.56 36.32
CA ARG A 73 -8.60 7.38 37.26
C ARG A 73 -9.71 6.58 37.94
N LYS A 74 -10.48 5.79 37.18
CA LYS A 74 -11.55 4.94 37.73
C LYS A 74 -10.96 3.87 38.65
N PHE A 75 -9.87 3.24 38.25
CA PHE A 75 -9.18 2.21 39.01
C PHE A 75 -8.70 2.71 40.38
N LEU A 76 -8.01 3.86 40.42
CA LEU A 76 -7.52 4.46 41.67
C LEU A 76 -8.67 4.92 42.58
N LYS A 77 -9.73 5.54 42.01
CA LYS A 77 -10.91 5.94 42.79
C LYS A 77 -11.59 4.76 43.46
N ASN A 78 -11.80 3.65 42.73
CA ASN A 78 -12.52 2.48 43.23
C ASN A 78 -11.74 1.67 44.29
N ASN A 79 -10.41 1.78 44.31
CA ASN A 79 -9.56 0.96 45.17
C ASN A 79 -8.90 1.69 46.34
N ILE A 80 -8.83 3.03 46.27
CA ILE A 80 -8.18 3.87 47.29
C ILE A 80 -9.21 4.82 47.89
N VAL A 81 -9.78 5.71 47.08
CA VAL A 81 -10.65 6.81 47.54
C VAL A 81 -11.97 6.29 48.10
N SER A 82 -12.68 5.41 47.37
CA SER A 82 -13.97 4.87 47.83
C SER A 82 -13.86 3.94 49.05
N LYS A 83 -12.66 3.39 49.28
CA LYS A 83 -12.39 2.51 50.42
C LYS A 83 -11.82 3.26 51.64
N GLY A 84 -11.65 4.59 51.55
CA GLY A 84 -11.14 5.43 52.65
C GLY A 84 -9.72 5.06 53.10
N ILE A 85 -8.88 4.57 52.18
CA ILE A 85 -7.55 4.07 52.53
C ILE A 85 -6.55 5.22 52.46
N GLU A 86 -6.02 5.63 53.61
CA GLU A 86 -5.02 6.70 53.74
C GLU A 86 -3.58 6.24 53.49
N ASP A 87 -3.38 5.02 52.97
CA ASP A 87 -2.06 4.51 52.60
C ASP A 87 -1.43 5.37 51.49
N GLU A 88 -0.15 5.71 51.66
CA GLU A 88 0.63 6.41 50.64
C GLU A 88 0.86 5.55 49.39
N LEU A 89 0.75 6.15 48.19
CA LEU A 89 0.85 5.47 46.89
C LEU A 89 2.21 5.70 46.22
N LEU A 90 2.99 4.65 46.02
CA LEU A 90 4.22 4.70 45.23
C LEU A 90 3.91 4.71 43.74
N VAL A 91 4.41 5.74 43.05
CA VAL A 91 4.36 5.91 41.59
C VAL A 91 5.78 6.21 41.08
N LEU A 92 6.20 5.55 39.99
CA LEU A 92 7.56 5.71 39.45
C LEU A 92 7.81 7.08 38.82
N ASP A 93 6.84 7.60 38.06
CA ASP A 93 6.95 8.86 37.34
C ASP A 93 6.62 10.07 38.22
N LYS A 94 7.57 11.01 38.33
CA LYS A 94 7.44 12.26 39.11
C LYS A 94 6.24 13.09 38.65
N LYS A 95 6.03 13.16 37.34
CA LYS A 95 4.99 14.02 36.75
C LYS A 95 3.63 13.41 36.99
N LEU A 96 3.50 12.09 36.82
CA LEU A 96 2.27 11.37 37.10
C LEU A 96 1.88 11.46 38.58
N CYS A 97 2.86 11.39 39.48
CA CYS A 97 2.70 11.59 40.93
C CYS A 97 1.96 12.90 41.25
N ARG A 98 2.47 14.04 40.75
CA ARG A 98 1.83 15.36 40.92
C ARG A 98 0.42 15.41 40.35
N VAL A 99 0.22 14.85 39.15
CA VAL A 99 -1.09 14.82 38.49
C VAL A 99 -2.11 13.98 39.28
N ILE A 100 -1.67 12.92 39.96
CA ILE A 100 -2.51 12.08 40.83
C ILE A 100 -2.85 12.83 42.12
N GLU A 101 -1.87 13.46 42.76
CA GLU A 101 -2.06 14.28 43.96
C GLU A 101 -3.07 15.40 43.70
N GLU A 102 -2.89 16.18 42.63
CA GLU A 102 -3.77 17.30 42.26
C GLU A 102 -5.21 16.85 41.94
N LYS A 103 -5.38 15.70 41.26
CA LYS A 103 -6.71 15.29 40.74
C LYS A 103 -7.47 14.33 41.64
N LEU A 104 -6.77 13.58 42.48
CA LEU A 104 -7.36 12.52 43.30
C LEU A 104 -7.13 12.73 44.79
N GLY A 105 -6.27 13.67 45.21
CA GLY A 105 -5.98 13.93 46.63
C GLY A 105 -5.27 12.77 47.34
N ILE A 106 -4.63 11.87 46.59
CA ILE A 106 -3.90 10.72 47.14
C ILE A 106 -2.47 11.15 47.40
N LYS A 107 -1.94 10.95 48.61
CA LYS A 107 -0.52 11.18 48.93
C LYS A 107 0.34 10.21 48.13
N CYS A 108 1.21 10.71 47.27
CA CYS A 108 2.08 9.87 46.47
C CYS A 108 3.54 9.97 46.93
N ILE A 109 4.21 8.82 47.03
CA ILE A 109 5.64 8.75 47.39
C ILE A 109 6.45 8.56 46.13
N GLN A 110 7.63 9.18 46.12
CA GLN A 110 8.67 8.90 45.16
C GLN A 110 10.04 8.78 45.84
N GLY A 111 10.88 7.85 45.39
CA GLY A 111 12.27 7.72 45.86
C GLY A 111 13.04 6.66 45.10
N SER A 112 14.37 6.82 44.99
CA SER A 112 15.27 5.84 44.36
C SER A 112 15.28 4.50 45.11
N GLN A 113 15.14 4.54 46.44
CA GLN A 113 15.03 3.37 47.32
C GLN A 113 13.88 2.41 46.96
N TYR A 114 12.86 2.88 46.23
CA TYR A 114 11.72 2.05 45.83
C TYR A 114 11.87 1.45 44.42
N LEU A 115 12.90 1.82 43.67
CA LEU A 115 13.14 1.28 42.33
C LEU A 115 13.43 -0.22 42.37
N GLU A 116 14.15 -0.68 43.39
CA GLU A 116 14.44 -2.10 43.59
C GLU A 116 13.20 -2.90 43.94
N LEU A 117 12.30 -2.33 44.76
CA LEU A 117 11.00 -2.94 45.05
C LEU A 117 10.20 -3.16 43.75
N VAL A 118 10.14 -2.14 42.89
CA VAL A 118 9.44 -2.26 41.60
C VAL A 118 10.15 -3.20 40.63
N ARG A 119 11.49 -3.25 40.67
CA ARG A 119 12.28 -4.23 39.90
C ARG A 119 11.99 -5.66 40.34
N GLY A 120 11.88 -5.91 41.64
CA GLY A 120 11.53 -7.20 42.22
C GLY A 120 10.09 -7.64 41.88
N ILE A 121 9.14 -6.69 41.89
CA ILE A 121 7.78 -6.94 41.40
C ILE A 121 7.78 -7.29 39.91
N ARG A 122 8.61 -6.60 39.11
CA ARG A 122 8.73 -6.88 37.67
C ARG A 122 9.33 -8.26 37.39
N SER A 123 10.33 -8.71 38.15
CA SER A 123 10.95 -10.03 37.95
C SER A 123 10.02 -11.19 38.32
N GLN A 124 9.11 -10.98 39.27
CA GLN A 124 8.17 -12.02 39.74
C GLN A 124 6.72 -11.75 39.27
N ILE A 125 6.52 -10.91 38.26
CA ILE A 125 5.18 -10.46 37.85
C ILE A 125 4.30 -11.61 37.38
N GLU A 126 4.90 -12.64 36.80
CA GLU A 126 4.22 -13.85 36.29
C GLU A 126 3.55 -14.64 37.42
N GLY A 127 4.23 -14.79 38.56
CA GLY A 127 3.67 -15.47 39.73
C GLY A 127 2.79 -14.57 40.59
N LEU A 128 3.00 -13.26 40.57
CA LEU A 128 2.25 -12.28 41.37
C LEU A 128 0.89 -11.89 40.75
N LEU A 129 0.77 -11.94 39.41
CA LEU A 129 -0.52 -11.83 38.72
C LEU A 129 -1.09 -13.23 38.46
N SER A 130 -2.07 -13.66 39.25
CA SER A 130 -2.78 -14.90 38.96
C SER A 130 -3.66 -14.74 37.71
N GLY A 131 -3.50 -15.63 36.73
CA GLY A 131 -4.42 -15.75 35.59
C GLY A 131 -3.87 -15.40 34.19
N PHE A 132 -2.55 -15.27 34.03
CA PHE A 132 -1.92 -15.15 32.70
C PHE A 132 -0.75 -16.12 32.58
N THR A 133 -0.62 -16.75 31.41
CA THR A 133 0.57 -17.51 31.06
C THR A 133 1.69 -16.58 30.57
N GLU A 134 2.94 -17.03 30.66
CA GLU A 134 4.11 -16.27 30.17
C GLU A 134 3.96 -15.92 28.67
N THR A 135 3.43 -16.86 27.88
CA THR A 135 3.19 -16.70 26.45
C THR A 135 2.15 -15.62 26.17
N GLU A 136 1.06 -15.57 26.92
CA GLU A 136 0.03 -14.54 26.81
C GLU A 136 0.56 -13.14 27.17
N GLN A 137 1.34 -13.01 28.24
CA GLN A 137 1.92 -11.71 28.63
C GLN A 137 2.89 -11.18 27.57
N LYS A 138 3.73 -12.06 27.00
CA LYS A 138 4.63 -11.71 25.89
C LYS A 138 3.85 -11.29 24.65
N ALA A 139 2.79 -12.02 24.30
CA ALA A 139 1.93 -11.69 23.16
C ALA A 139 1.22 -10.33 23.35
N MET A 140 0.71 -10.05 24.54
CA MET A 140 0.10 -8.75 24.87
C MET A 140 1.12 -7.61 24.80
N SER A 141 2.32 -7.82 25.33
CA SER A 141 3.42 -6.86 25.26
C SER A 141 3.81 -6.54 23.81
N LEU A 142 3.96 -7.58 22.98
CA LEU A 142 4.27 -7.43 21.54
C LEU A 142 3.15 -6.68 20.79
N GLY A 143 1.89 -7.06 21.00
CA GLY A 143 0.74 -6.43 20.36
C GLY A 143 0.59 -4.95 20.74
N LEU A 144 0.81 -4.63 22.02
CA LEU A 144 0.79 -3.27 22.52
C LEU A 144 1.98 -2.46 21.97
N ALA A 145 3.18 -3.02 21.96
CA ALA A 145 4.37 -2.38 21.40
C ALA A 145 4.17 -2.02 19.92
N HIS A 146 3.71 -2.95 19.10
CA HIS A 146 3.39 -2.69 17.69
C HIS A 146 2.32 -1.60 17.54
N SER A 147 1.32 -1.57 18.42
CA SER A 147 0.24 -0.58 18.35
C SER A 147 0.69 0.82 18.78
N ILE A 148 1.54 0.91 19.80
CA ILE A 148 2.16 2.17 20.24
C ILE A 148 3.07 2.71 19.15
N CYS A 149 3.99 1.89 18.62
CA CYS A 149 4.91 2.33 17.56
C CYS A 149 4.15 2.81 16.32
N ARG A 150 3.07 2.12 15.93
CA ARG A 150 2.22 2.57 14.82
C ARG A 150 1.56 3.92 15.11
N HIS A 151 1.01 4.09 16.31
CA HIS A 151 0.36 5.34 16.70
C HIS A 151 1.35 6.51 16.82
N THR A 152 2.54 6.28 17.39
CA THR A 152 3.55 7.33 17.56
C THR A 152 4.19 7.74 16.24
N LEU A 153 4.51 6.77 15.37
CA LEU A 153 5.08 7.03 14.06
C LEU A 153 4.04 7.52 13.04
N LYS A 154 2.75 7.56 13.41
CA LYS A 154 1.61 7.69 12.48
C LYS A 154 1.77 6.76 11.28
N PHE A 155 2.37 5.61 11.51
CA PHE A 155 2.73 4.67 10.46
C PHE A 155 1.44 4.01 9.97
N SER A 156 0.98 4.39 8.77
CA SER A 156 -0.08 3.68 8.09
C SER A 156 0.43 2.29 7.74
N VAL A 157 -0.28 1.26 8.22
CA VAL A 157 0.01 -0.15 7.85
C VAL A 157 -0.25 -0.37 6.36
N ASP A 158 -1.12 0.45 5.79
CA ASP A 158 -1.38 0.53 4.37
C ASP A 158 -0.12 1.11 3.71
N LYS A 159 0.82 0.24 3.36
CA LYS A 159 1.85 0.54 2.38
C LYS A 159 1.16 0.73 1.03
N ILE A 160 0.52 1.89 0.84
CA ILE A 160 -0.33 2.17 -0.31
C ILE A 160 0.47 2.02 -1.62
N ASP A 161 1.77 2.29 -1.56
CA ASP A 161 2.75 2.07 -2.63
C ASP A 161 2.95 0.59 -3.00
N THR A 162 2.84 -0.35 -2.05
CA THR A 162 2.92 -1.79 -2.38
C THR A 162 1.79 -2.25 -3.29
N MET A 163 0.61 -1.63 -3.19
CA MET A 163 -0.50 -1.94 -4.10
C MET A 163 -0.20 -1.52 -5.54
N ILE A 164 0.50 -0.38 -5.73
CA ILE A 164 0.99 0.04 -7.05
C ILE A 164 1.98 -0.98 -7.59
N VAL A 165 2.94 -1.43 -6.77
CA VAL A 165 3.94 -2.42 -7.19
C VAL A 165 3.27 -3.70 -7.69
N GLN A 166 2.29 -4.22 -6.94
CA GLN A 166 1.56 -5.43 -7.35
C GLN A 166 0.71 -5.21 -8.60
N ALA A 167 0.02 -4.07 -8.70
CA ALA A 167 -0.81 -3.76 -9.86
C ALA A 167 -0.01 -3.67 -11.17
N VAL A 168 1.20 -3.11 -11.13
CA VAL A 168 2.07 -3.00 -12.32
C VAL A 168 2.59 -4.36 -12.75
N ASN A 169 3.05 -5.17 -11.79
CA ASN A 169 3.53 -6.52 -12.10
C ASN A 169 2.40 -7.36 -12.72
N LEU A 170 1.19 -7.27 -12.15
CA LEU A 170 0.01 -7.93 -12.69
C LEU A 170 -0.33 -7.43 -14.10
N LEU A 171 -0.23 -6.12 -14.36
CA LEU A 171 -0.46 -5.56 -15.70
C LEU A 171 0.55 -6.11 -16.72
N ASP A 172 1.83 -6.14 -16.37
CA ASP A 172 2.90 -6.68 -17.24
C ASP A 172 2.74 -8.20 -17.47
N ASP A 173 2.19 -8.95 -16.51
CA ASP A 173 1.90 -10.38 -16.66
C ASP A 173 0.64 -10.65 -17.49
N ILE A 174 -0.42 -9.85 -17.31
CA ILE A 174 -1.61 -9.90 -18.17
C ILE A 174 -1.24 -9.60 -19.62
N ASP A 175 -0.35 -8.64 -19.89
CA ASP A 175 0.10 -8.34 -21.26
C ASP A 175 0.77 -9.55 -21.93
N LYS A 176 1.57 -10.31 -21.19
CA LYS A 176 2.20 -11.54 -21.71
C LYS A 176 1.18 -12.64 -21.92
N GLU A 177 0.30 -12.88 -20.95
CA GLU A 177 -0.71 -13.94 -21.04
C GLU A 177 -1.75 -13.66 -22.11
N LEU A 178 -2.18 -12.40 -22.27
CA LEU A 178 -3.09 -11.98 -23.33
C LEU A 178 -2.47 -12.29 -24.70
N ASN A 179 -1.19 -11.99 -24.91
CA ASN A 179 -0.49 -12.34 -26.15
C ASN A 179 -0.39 -13.86 -26.34
N ASN A 180 -0.05 -14.62 -25.29
CA ASN A 180 0.02 -16.08 -25.35
C ASN A 180 -1.34 -16.70 -25.71
N TYR A 181 -2.43 -16.25 -25.07
CA TYR A 181 -3.78 -16.73 -25.36
C TYR A 181 -4.26 -16.30 -26.75
N SER A 182 -3.94 -15.08 -27.18
CA SER A 182 -4.28 -14.60 -28.52
C SER A 182 -3.58 -15.41 -29.60
N MET A 183 -2.29 -15.73 -29.43
CA MET A 183 -1.55 -16.58 -30.37
C MET A 183 -2.12 -18.01 -30.41
N LYS A 184 -2.41 -18.61 -29.25
CA LYS A 184 -3.05 -19.94 -29.18
C LYS A 184 -4.43 -19.95 -29.83
N LEU A 185 -5.24 -18.91 -29.62
CA LEU A 185 -6.55 -18.76 -30.24
C LEU A 185 -6.45 -18.69 -31.76
N ARG A 186 -5.50 -17.89 -32.28
CA ARG A 186 -5.23 -17.80 -33.71
C ARG A 186 -4.77 -19.13 -34.28
N GLU A 187 -3.82 -19.80 -33.63
CA GLU A 187 -3.35 -21.11 -34.06
C GLU A 187 -4.49 -22.13 -34.09
N TRP A 188 -5.29 -22.24 -33.02
CA TRP A 188 -6.36 -23.23 -32.90
C TRP A 188 -7.47 -23.00 -33.93
N TYR A 189 -7.94 -21.75 -34.09
CA TYR A 189 -9.00 -21.45 -35.04
C TYR A 189 -8.51 -21.47 -36.50
N SER A 190 -7.22 -21.25 -36.75
CA SER A 190 -6.65 -21.32 -38.11
C SER A 190 -6.70 -22.70 -38.74
N TRP A 191 -6.89 -23.78 -37.97
CA TRP A 191 -7.15 -25.11 -38.56
C TRP A 191 -8.49 -25.13 -39.29
N HIS A 192 -9.48 -24.40 -38.77
CA HIS A 192 -10.82 -24.32 -39.34
C HIS A 192 -10.96 -23.22 -40.39
N PHE A 193 -10.40 -22.04 -40.11
CA PHE A 193 -10.50 -20.88 -41.00
C PHE A 193 -9.17 -20.07 -41.00
N PRO A 194 -8.15 -20.53 -41.75
CA PRO A 194 -6.82 -19.93 -41.76
C PRO A 194 -6.79 -18.52 -42.35
N GLU A 195 -7.65 -18.22 -43.32
CA GLU A 195 -7.69 -16.95 -44.03
C GLU A 195 -8.11 -15.79 -43.10
N LEU A 196 -8.92 -16.07 -42.07
CA LEU A 196 -9.34 -15.06 -41.09
C LEU A 196 -8.15 -14.43 -40.35
N ALA A 197 -7.13 -15.24 -40.04
CA ALA A 197 -5.93 -14.76 -39.38
C ALA A 197 -5.12 -13.81 -40.29
N ARG A 198 -5.19 -13.99 -41.62
CA ARG A 198 -4.52 -13.10 -42.57
C ARG A 198 -5.23 -11.76 -42.69
N VAL A 199 -6.56 -11.77 -42.67
CA VAL A 199 -7.38 -10.58 -42.85
C VAL A 199 -7.39 -9.71 -41.58
N ILE A 200 -7.55 -10.31 -40.40
CA ILE A 200 -7.63 -9.57 -39.13
C ILE A 200 -6.29 -9.62 -38.39
N THR A 201 -5.67 -8.45 -38.22
CA THR A 201 -4.37 -8.27 -37.55
C THR A 201 -4.49 -8.03 -36.04
N ASP A 202 -5.55 -7.37 -35.58
CA ASP A 202 -5.77 -7.10 -34.15
C ASP A 202 -6.33 -8.34 -33.44
N ASN A 203 -5.64 -8.77 -32.39
CA ASN A 203 -5.96 -9.93 -31.58
C ASN A 203 -7.32 -9.83 -30.87
N LEU A 204 -7.69 -8.63 -30.38
CA LEU A 204 -8.95 -8.45 -29.66
C LEU A 204 -10.14 -8.49 -30.63
N VAL A 205 -9.99 -7.82 -31.78
CA VAL A 205 -10.98 -7.85 -32.86
C VAL A 205 -11.13 -9.28 -33.39
N TYR A 206 -10.02 -10.00 -33.56
CA TYR A 206 -10.02 -11.41 -33.95
C TYR A 206 -10.82 -12.28 -32.98
N ALA A 207 -10.57 -12.17 -31.67
CA ALA A 207 -11.31 -12.95 -30.67
C ALA A 207 -12.82 -12.66 -30.68
N LYS A 208 -13.21 -11.39 -30.86
CA LYS A 208 -14.62 -11.00 -31.00
C LYS A 208 -15.26 -11.58 -32.27
N CYS A 209 -14.54 -11.57 -33.40
CA CYS A 209 -15.02 -12.13 -34.66
C CYS A 209 -15.17 -13.65 -34.60
N VAL A 210 -14.20 -14.36 -34.03
CA VAL A 210 -14.29 -15.83 -33.86
C VAL A 210 -15.48 -16.21 -32.98
N LYS A 211 -15.75 -15.43 -31.92
CA LYS A 211 -16.91 -15.64 -31.05
C LYS A 211 -18.24 -15.48 -31.80
N THR A 212 -18.38 -14.46 -32.64
CA THR A 212 -19.61 -14.21 -33.41
C THR A 212 -19.80 -15.18 -34.57
N ILE A 213 -18.73 -15.53 -35.28
CA ILE A 213 -18.75 -16.47 -36.40
C ILE A 213 -19.07 -17.89 -35.91
N GLY A 214 -18.31 -18.41 -34.94
CA GLY A 214 -18.35 -19.82 -34.59
C GLY A 214 -17.92 -20.71 -35.76
N GLN A 215 -18.88 -21.42 -36.36
CA GLN A 215 -18.66 -22.24 -37.56
C GLN A 215 -18.57 -21.39 -38.82
N ARG A 216 -17.66 -21.76 -39.74
CA ARG A 216 -17.51 -21.10 -41.05
C ARG A 216 -18.82 -21.02 -41.86
N ILE A 217 -19.70 -22.00 -41.71
CA ILE A 217 -21.01 -22.04 -42.39
C ILE A 217 -21.87 -20.83 -42.01
N ASN A 218 -21.75 -20.36 -40.76
CA ASN A 218 -22.52 -19.25 -40.23
C ASN A 218 -21.97 -17.88 -40.66
N CYS A 219 -20.78 -17.80 -41.29
CA CYS A 219 -20.22 -16.54 -41.78
C CYS A 219 -21.16 -15.78 -42.73
N LYS A 220 -22.01 -16.48 -43.49
CA LYS A 220 -22.93 -15.86 -44.46
C LYS A 220 -24.09 -15.12 -43.80
N SER A 221 -24.57 -15.62 -42.65
CA SER A 221 -25.74 -15.09 -41.96
C SER A 221 -25.39 -14.14 -40.81
N THR A 222 -24.18 -14.21 -40.27
CA THR A 222 -23.74 -13.36 -39.17
C THR A 222 -23.36 -11.95 -39.65
N ASP A 223 -23.87 -10.94 -38.94
CA ASP A 223 -23.49 -9.53 -39.10
C ASP A 223 -22.27 -9.23 -38.21
N MET A 224 -21.20 -8.64 -38.80
CA MET A 224 -19.99 -8.26 -38.08
C MET A 224 -19.78 -6.74 -38.01
N GLY A 225 -20.75 -5.95 -38.44
CA GLY A 225 -20.61 -4.50 -38.60
C GLY A 225 -20.30 -3.71 -37.31
N GLU A 226 -20.59 -4.27 -36.12
CA GLU A 226 -20.22 -3.66 -34.82
C GLU A 226 -18.74 -3.87 -34.45
N ILE A 227 -18.09 -4.89 -35.01
CA ILE A 227 -16.75 -5.32 -34.60
C ILE A 227 -15.72 -4.88 -35.65
N VAL A 228 -16.10 -4.91 -36.92
CA VAL A 228 -15.19 -4.73 -38.06
C VAL A 228 -15.84 -3.79 -39.10
N PRO A 229 -15.05 -2.93 -39.77
CA PRO A 229 -15.52 -2.17 -40.93
C PRO A 229 -16.12 -3.07 -42.02
N LYS A 230 -17.15 -2.57 -42.73
CA LYS A 230 -17.90 -3.31 -43.77
C LYS A 230 -17.02 -3.85 -44.91
N GLU A 231 -15.91 -3.17 -45.21
CA GLU A 231 -14.95 -3.60 -46.24
C GLU A 231 -14.27 -4.93 -45.86
N ILE A 232 -13.81 -5.03 -44.62
CA ILE A 232 -13.15 -6.24 -44.11
C ILE A 232 -14.20 -7.33 -43.88
N GLU A 233 -15.44 -6.98 -43.51
CA GLU A 233 -16.52 -7.95 -43.39
C GLU A 233 -16.85 -8.66 -44.73
N SER A 234 -16.88 -7.92 -45.85
CA SER A 234 -17.10 -8.57 -47.16
C SER A 234 -15.92 -9.47 -47.53
N GLU A 235 -14.69 -9.03 -47.28
CA GLU A 235 -13.48 -9.83 -47.51
C GLU A 235 -13.49 -11.13 -46.67
N VAL A 236 -13.93 -11.07 -45.40
CA VAL A 236 -14.08 -12.26 -44.55
C VAL A 236 -15.15 -13.21 -45.09
N LYS A 237 -16.27 -12.68 -45.60
CA LYS A 237 -17.36 -13.49 -46.19
C LYS A 237 -16.92 -14.17 -47.48
N GLU A 238 -16.20 -13.46 -48.36
CA GLU A 238 -15.60 -14.03 -49.57
C GLU A 238 -14.53 -15.08 -49.23
N ALA A 239 -13.67 -14.79 -48.25
CA ALA A 239 -12.66 -15.73 -47.78
C ALA A 239 -13.28 -17.00 -47.16
N ALA A 240 -14.44 -16.90 -46.52
CA ALA A 240 -15.14 -18.06 -45.96
C ALA A 240 -15.66 -19.02 -47.05
N GLU A 241 -16.02 -18.51 -48.24
CA GLU A 241 -16.44 -19.33 -49.38
C GLU A 241 -15.26 -20.04 -50.06
N LEU A 242 -14.11 -19.36 -50.13
CA LEU A 242 -12.88 -19.86 -50.75
C LEU A 242 -11.98 -20.64 -49.79
N SER A 243 -12.36 -20.72 -48.50
CA SER A 243 -11.51 -21.24 -47.44
C SER A 243 -11.31 -22.75 -47.55
N MET A 244 -10.05 -23.19 -47.46
CA MET A 244 -9.64 -24.59 -47.52
C MET A 244 -9.51 -25.26 -46.15
N GLY A 245 -9.90 -24.58 -45.06
CA GLY A 245 -9.79 -25.13 -43.69
C GLY A 245 -10.70 -26.33 -43.42
N THR A 246 -10.35 -27.10 -42.39
CA THR A 246 -11.04 -28.35 -42.02
C THR A 246 -12.31 -28.10 -41.22
N GLU A 247 -13.36 -28.89 -41.42
CA GLU A 247 -14.56 -28.82 -40.57
C GLU A 247 -14.24 -29.33 -39.16
N ILE A 248 -14.75 -28.62 -38.15
CA ILE A 248 -14.52 -28.93 -36.72
C ILE A 248 -15.85 -29.23 -36.03
N THR A 249 -15.80 -29.99 -34.94
CA THR A 249 -17.00 -30.38 -34.21
C THR A 249 -17.55 -29.22 -33.37
N GLU A 250 -18.84 -29.28 -33.00
CA GLU A 250 -19.47 -28.26 -32.16
C GLU A 250 -18.83 -28.15 -30.77
N ASN A 251 -18.39 -29.27 -30.19
CA ASN A 251 -17.69 -29.31 -28.91
C ASN A 251 -16.35 -28.54 -28.97
N ASP A 252 -15.59 -28.71 -30.06
CA ASP A 252 -14.32 -27.99 -30.24
C ASP A 252 -14.56 -26.48 -30.36
N ILE A 253 -15.65 -26.08 -31.02
CA ILE A 253 -16.03 -24.67 -31.16
C ILE A 253 -16.44 -24.06 -29.82
N GLU A 254 -17.14 -24.80 -28.97
CA GLU A 254 -17.50 -24.34 -27.63
C GLU A 254 -16.25 -24.04 -26.79
N HIS A 255 -15.22 -24.90 -26.88
CA HIS A 255 -13.94 -24.65 -26.23
C HIS A 255 -13.20 -23.44 -26.81
N ILE A 256 -13.22 -23.25 -28.13
CA ILE A 256 -12.63 -22.07 -28.79
C ILE A 256 -13.38 -20.79 -28.37
N LYS A 257 -14.71 -20.81 -28.31
CA LYS A 257 -15.52 -19.68 -27.83
C LYS A 257 -15.23 -19.35 -26.36
N SER A 258 -15.05 -20.37 -25.52
CA SER A 258 -14.64 -20.19 -24.12
C SER A 258 -13.28 -19.50 -24.01
N LEU A 259 -12.32 -19.84 -24.88
CA LEU A 259 -11.03 -19.16 -24.94
C LEU A 259 -11.17 -17.71 -25.43
N CYS A 260 -12.06 -17.43 -26.39
CA CYS A 260 -12.37 -16.07 -26.83
C CYS A 260 -12.91 -15.22 -25.66
N ASP A 261 -13.81 -15.77 -24.84
CA ASP A 261 -14.36 -15.10 -23.67
C ASP A 261 -13.29 -14.77 -22.63
N GLN A 262 -12.34 -15.68 -22.41
CA GLN A 262 -11.18 -15.41 -21.55
C GLN A 262 -10.31 -14.28 -22.10
N VAL A 263 -10.02 -14.25 -23.41
CA VAL A 263 -9.22 -13.18 -24.02
C VAL A 263 -9.92 -11.82 -23.91
N ILE A 264 -11.24 -11.77 -24.16
CA ILE A 264 -12.03 -10.54 -24.07
C ILE A 264 -12.07 -10.04 -22.62
N SER A 265 -12.42 -10.90 -21.67
CA SER A 265 -12.49 -10.54 -20.24
C SER A 265 -11.14 -10.11 -19.66
N LEU A 266 -10.04 -10.76 -20.04
CA LEU A 266 -8.69 -10.34 -19.64
C LEU A 266 -8.31 -8.97 -20.22
N SER A 267 -8.74 -8.67 -21.45
CA SER A 267 -8.49 -7.36 -22.07
C SER A 267 -9.31 -6.24 -21.40
N GLU A 268 -10.56 -6.50 -21.06
CA GLU A 268 -11.38 -5.57 -20.27
C GLU A 268 -10.78 -5.34 -18.88
N TYR A 269 -10.35 -6.43 -18.22
CA TYR A 269 -9.69 -6.34 -16.93
C TYR A 269 -8.41 -5.51 -17.00
N ARG A 270 -7.59 -5.70 -18.05
CA ARG A 270 -6.38 -4.90 -18.31
C ARG A 270 -6.70 -3.40 -18.39
N ILE A 271 -7.76 -3.02 -19.09
CA ILE A 271 -8.19 -1.62 -19.19
C ILE A 271 -8.59 -1.08 -17.82
N SER A 272 -9.40 -1.84 -17.06
CA SER A 272 -9.82 -1.44 -15.71
C SER A 272 -8.63 -1.29 -14.75
N LEU A 273 -7.64 -2.18 -14.84
CA LEU A 273 -6.43 -2.15 -14.01
C LEU A 273 -5.55 -0.95 -14.36
N SER A 274 -5.48 -0.58 -15.64
CA SER A 274 -4.75 0.61 -16.09
C SER A 274 -5.39 1.90 -15.56
N GLU A 275 -6.72 1.99 -15.57
CA GLU A 275 -7.45 3.13 -15.01
C GLU A 275 -7.31 3.21 -13.48
N TYR A 276 -7.42 2.08 -12.79
CA TYR A 276 -7.15 1.98 -11.36
C TYR A 276 -5.73 2.46 -11.03
N LEU A 277 -4.72 2.01 -11.79
CA LEU A 277 -3.33 2.41 -11.61
C LEU A 277 -3.14 3.91 -11.82
N LYS A 278 -3.80 4.50 -12.83
CA LYS A 278 -3.75 5.94 -13.12
C LYS A 278 -4.27 6.77 -11.94
N ASN A 279 -5.46 6.45 -11.45
CA ASN A 279 -6.08 7.16 -10.34
C ASN A 279 -5.25 7.03 -9.06
N ARG A 280 -4.74 5.82 -8.79
CA ARG A 280 -3.91 5.54 -7.61
C ARG A 280 -2.56 6.24 -7.67
N MET A 281 -1.94 6.26 -8.85
CA MET A 281 -0.65 6.92 -9.03
C MET A 281 -0.77 8.43 -8.86
N GLN A 282 -1.82 9.05 -9.41
CA GLN A 282 -2.07 10.48 -9.23
C GLN A 282 -2.28 10.86 -7.76
N ALA A 283 -2.87 9.99 -6.95
CA ALA A 283 -3.05 10.22 -5.52
C ALA A 283 -1.77 10.06 -4.69
N ILE A 284 -0.84 9.19 -5.10
CA ILE A 284 0.35 8.84 -4.31
C ILE A 284 1.60 9.58 -4.77
N ALA A 285 1.82 9.69 -6.08
CA ALA A 285 3.00 10.32 -6.67
C ALA A 285 2.60 11.24 -7.85
N PRO A 286 1.92 12.36 -7.57
CA PRO A 286 1.45 13.29 -8.59
C PRO A 286 2.60 13.94 -9.37
N ASN A 287 3.70 14.32 -8.71
CA ASN A 287 4.81 15.00 -9.40
C ASN A 287 5.55 14.07 -10.35
N LEU A 288 5.82 12.83 -9.94
CA LEU A 288 6.42 11.80 -10.79
C LEU A 288 5.53 11.50 -12.01
N THR A 289 4.23 11.39 -11.79
CA THR A 289 3.23 11.11 -12.84
C THR A 289 3.26 12.16 -13.94
N VAL A 290 3.23 13.44 -13.56
CA VAL A 290 3.24 14.54 -14.54
C VAL A 290 4.49 14.53 -15.41
N LEU A 291 5.63 14.13 -14.83
CA LEU A 291 6.95 14.24 -15.45
C LEU A 291 7.32 13.03 -16.34
N VAL A 292 6.98 11.81 -15.94
CA VAL A 292 7.36 10.57 -16.67
C VAL A 292 6.16 9.84 -17.27
N GLY A 293 4.96 10.06 -16.72
CA GLY A 293 3.75 9.30 -17.02
C GLY A 293 3.48 8.20 -15.99
N GLU A 294 2.21 7.79 -15.89
CA GLU A 294 1.69 6.88 -14.88
C GLU A 294 2.38 5.51 -14.93
N ILE A 295 2.38 4.87 -16.10
CA ILE A 295 2.87 3.49 -16.28
C ILE A 295 4.38 3.41 -16.03
N VAL A 296 5.14 4.36 -16.56
CA VAL A 296 6.60 4.38 -16.40
C VAL A 296 6.97 4.73 -14.96
N GLY A 297 6.28 5.68 -14.33
CA GLY A 297 6.43 5.99 -12.91
C GLY A 297 6.16 4.76 -12.04
N ALA A 298 5.12 4.00 -12.37
CA ALA A 298 4.74 2.79 -11.66
C ALA A 298 5.79 1.68 -11.77
N ARG A 299 6.35 1.46 -12.97
CA ARG A 299 7.48 0.53 -13.17
C ARG A 299 8.74 0.95 -12.42
N LEU A 300 9.03 2.25 -12.31
CA LEU A 300 10.16 2.74 -11.51
C LEU A 300 9.98 2.42 -10.03
N ILE A 301 8.78 2.61 -9.48
CA ILE A 301 8.46 2.27 -8.09
C ILE A 301 8.53 0.75 -7.89
N ALA A 302 7.99 -0.04 -8.82
CA ALA A 302 8.03 -1.50 -8.76
C ALA A 302 9.46 -2.06 -8.75
N HIS A 303 10.33 -1.53 -9.62
CA HIS A 303 11.74 -1.96 -9.67
C HIS A 303 12.53 -1.57 -8.41
N ALA A 304 12.17 -0.48 -7.73
CA ALA A 304 12.77 -0.08 -6.45
C ALA A 304 12.10 -0.76 -5.22
N GLY A 305 10.95 -1.41 -5.42
CA GLY A 305 10.17 -2.13 -4.40
C GLY A 305 9.27 -1.25 -3.52
N SER A 306 9.56 0.05 -3.39
CA SER A 306 8.75 1.02 -2.63
C SER A 306 9.11 2.44 -3.06
N LEU A 307 8.16 3.37 -2.92
CA LEU A 307 8.38 4.79 -3.22
C LEU A 307 9.47 5.40 -2.31
N VAL A 308 9.53 4.98 -1.04
CA VAL A 308 10.54 5.44 -0.07
C VAL A 308 11.93 4.88 -0.40
N ASN A 309 12.02 3.69 -0.98
CA ASN A 309 13.29 3.16 -1.45
C ASN A 309 13.75 3.90 -2.70
N LEU A 310 12.83 4.17 -3.63
CA LEU A 310 13.13 4.93 -4.84
C LEU A 310 13.65 6.34 -4.52
N SER A 311 13.09 7.02 -3.51
CA SER A 311 13.53 8.37 -3.12
C SER A 311 14.98 8.43 -2.61
N LYS A 312 15.48 7.33 -2.06
CA LYS A 312 16.89 7.17 -1.61
C LYS A 312 17.85 6.93 -2.76
N HIS A 313 17.37 6.49 -3.93
CA HIS A 313 18.24 6.23 -5.07
C HIS A 313 18.81 7.54 -5.61
N PRO A 314 20.10 7.58 -6.02
CA PRO A 314 20.65 8.73 -6.69
C PRO A 314 20.12 8.81 -8.14
N ALA A 315 20.18 10.00 -8.72
CA ALA A 315 19.72 10.23 -10.10
C ALA A 315 20.42 9.34 -11.13
N SER A 316 21.70 9.02 -10.92
CA SER A 316 22.48 8.12 -11.79
C SER A 316 21.92 6.69 -11.79
N THR A 317 21.49 6.18 -10.65
CA THR A 317 20.83 4.86 -10.57
C THR A 317 19.46 4.92 -11.24
N ILE A 318 18.66 5.97 -10.99
CA ILE A 318 17.34 6.14 -11.61
C ILE A 318 17.43 6.17 -13.14
N GLN A 319 18.50 6.76 -13.70
CA GLN A 319 18.76 6.81 -15.14
C GLN A 319 18.83 5.42 -15.79
N ILE A 320 19.42 4.45 -15.09
CA ILE A 320 19.76 3.12 -15.62
C ILE A 320 18.88 2.00 -15.03
N LEU A 321 17.89 2.32 -14.19
CA LEU A 321 16.92 1.36 -13.65
C LEU A 321 16.28 0.55 -14.79
N GLY A 322 16.28 -0.78 -14.66
CA GLY A 322 15.84 -1.73 -15.70
C GLY A 322 16.86 -2.09 -16.77
N ALA A 323 18.01 -1.40 -16.86
CA ALA A 323 19.11 -1.74 -17.78
C ALA A 323 20.31 -2.41 -17.06
N GLU A 324 20.12 -2.84 -15.81
CA GLU A 324 21.19 -3.34 -14.92
C GLU A 324 21.94 -4.53 -15.51
N LYS A 325 21.24 -5.50 -16.09
CA LYS A 325 21.89 -6.66 -16.74
C LYS A 325 22.81 -6.24 -17.88
N ALA A 326 22.39 -5.26 -18.69
CA ALA A 326 23.20 -4.73 -19.77
C ALA A 326 24.40 -3.93 -19.24
N LEU A 327 24.19 -3.16 -18.17
CA LEU A 327 25.24 -2.42 -17.47
C LEU A 327 26.32 -3.35 -16.94
N PHE A 328 25.96 -4.39 -16.18
CA PHE A 328 26.92 -5.34 -15.61
C PHE A 328 27.66 -6.14 -16.69
N ARG A 329 26.96 -6.48 -17.78
CA ARG A 329 27.60 -7.13 -18.94
C ARG A 329 28.61 -6.20 -19.61
N ALA A 330 28.28 -4.92 -19.81
CA ALA A 330 29.18 -3.93 -20.39
C ALA A 330 30.42 -3.69 -19.54
N ILE A 331 30.25 -3.58 -18.21
CA ILE A 331 31.38 -3.44 -17.27
C ILE A 331 32.30 -4.66 -17.34
N ARG A 332 31.74 -5.88 -17.36
CA ARG A 332 32.53 -7.13 -17.46
C ARG A 332 33.29 -7.24 -18.78
N THR A 333 32.69 -6.76 -19.86
CA THR A 333 33.26 -6.84 -21.22
C THR A 333 34.06 -5.59 -21.62
N LYS A 334 34.19 -4.60 -20.71
CA LYS A 334 34.79 -3.27 -20.96
C LYS A 334 34.20 -2.58 -22.21
N HIS A 335 32.91 -2.78 -22.44
CA HIS A 335 32.16 -2.15 -23.53
C HIS A 335 31.37 -0.94 -23.01
N ASP A 336 30.84 -0.13 -23.94
CA ASP A 336 30.01 1.04 -23.61
C ASP A 336 28.81 0.68 -22.72
N THR A 337 28.63 1.48 -21.67
CA THR A 337 27.52 1.34 -20.72
C THR A 337 26.21 1.89 -21.29
N PRO A 338 25.05 1.29 -20.95
CA PRO A 338 23.75 1.79 -21.39
C PRO A 338 23.48 3.18 -20.83
N LYS A 339 22.94 4.07 -21.69
CA LYS A 339 22.67 5.47 -21.34
C LYS A 339 21.29 5.69 -20.71
N TYR A 340 20.40 4.71 -20.78
CA TYR A 340 19.02 4.79 -20.28
C TYR A 340 18.48 3.39 -19.99
N GLY A 341 17.52 3.30 -19.06
CA GLY A 341 16.71 2.11 -18.80
C GLY A 341 15.22 2.39 -19.01
N LEU A 342 14.40 2.18 -17.98
CA LEU A 342 12.94 2.36 -18.03
C LEU A 342 12.52 3.79 -18.46
N LEU A 343 13.32 4.80 -18.14
CA LEU A 343 13.09 6.19 -18.54
C LEU A 343 13.11 6.41 -20.06
N TYR A 344 13.60 5.45 -20.86
CA TYR A 344 13.52 5.52 -22.32
C TYR A 344 12.07 5.58 -22.83
N HIS A 345 11.15 4.94 -22.11
CA HIS A 345 9.73 4.89 -22.48
C HIS A 345 8.96 6.13 -22.03
N ALA A 346 9.59 7.07 -21.33
CA ALA A 346 8.97 8.35 -20.99
C ALA A 346 8.73 9.18 -22.25
N SER A 347 7.57 9.83 -22.35
CA SER A 347 7.18 10.62 -23.54
C SER A 347 8.25 11.63 -23.96
N ILE A 348 8.83 12.36 -23.00
CA ILE A 348 9.86 13.40 -23.22
C ILE A 348 11.16 12.83 -23.83
N VAL A 349 11.54 11.59 -23.49
CA VAL A 349 12.75 10.93 -24.01
C VAL A 349 12.45 10.21 -25.32
N GLY A 350 11.25 9.64 -25.44
CA GLY A 350 10.77 8.97 -26.65
C GLY A 350 10.74 9.89 -27.87
N SER A 351 10.25 11.12 -27.69
CA SER A 351 10.10 12.12 -28.75
C SER A 351 11.42 12.77 -29.20
N ALA A 352 12.46 12.71 -28.38
CA ALA A 352 13.73 13.39 -28.67
C ALA A 352 14.57 12.67 -29.73
N THR A 353 15.41 13.41 -30.44
CA THR A 353 16.33 12.82 -31.44
C THR A 353 17.38 11.88 -30.81
N PRO A 354 17.79 10.78 -31.47
CA PRO A 354 18.66 9.74 -30.89
C PRO A 354 19.95 10.25 -30.25
N ASN A 355 20.57 11.28 -30.86
CA ASN A 355 21.82 11.88 -30.38
C ASN A 355 21.67 12.58 -29.03
N ILE A 356 20.47 13.10 -28.74
CA ILE A 356 20.19 13.93 -27.57
C ILE A 356 19.53 13.12 -26.45
N LYS A 357 18.94 11.96 -26.75
CA LYS A 357 18.25 11.08 -25.79
C LYS A 357 19.05 10.80 -24.51
N GLY A 358 20.35 10.55 -24.62
CA GLY A 358 21.21 10.30 -23.44
C GLY A 358 21.37 11.53 -22.53
N LYS A 359 21.45 12.74 -23.11
CA LYS A 359 21.56 14.01 -22.36
C LYS A 359 20.23 14.35 -21.68
N ILE A 360 19.12 14.13 -22.39
CA ILE A 360 17.76 14.36 -21.87
C ILE A 360 17.44 13.36 -20.76
N SER A 361 17.71 12.07 -20.96
CA SER A 361 17.48 11.02 -19.95
C SER A 361 18.21 11.32 -18.63
N ARG A 362 19.47 11.78 -18.68
CA ARG A 362 20.21 12.21 -17.47
C ARG A 362 19.54 13.39 -16.76
N THR A 363 19.09 14.39 -17.53
CA THR A 363 18.43 15.58 -16.97
C THR A 363 17.07 15.20 -16.38
N LEU A 364 16.32 14.34 -17.07
CA LEU A 364 15.05 13.80 -16.61
C LEU A 364 15.24 13.02 -15.31
N ALA A 365 16.21 12.11 -15.24
CA ALA A 365 16.50 11.34 -14.02
C ALA A 365 16.83 12.23 -12.82
N ALA A 366 17.56 13.33 -13.04
CA ALA A 366 17.85 14.31 -11.98
C ALA A 366 16.58 15.02 -11.50
N LYS A 367 15.68 15.42 -12.40
CA LYS A 367 14.40 16.04 -12.05
C LYS A 367 13.41 15.04 -11.44
N CYS A 368 13.37 13.80 -11.92
CA CYS A 368 12.63 12.70 -11.31
C CYS A 368 13.07 12.49 -9.86
N ALA A 369 14.38 12.43 -9.60
CA ALA A 369 14.88 12.20 -8.24
C ALA A 369 14.39 13.26 -7.24
N LEU A 370 14.26 14.51 -7.67
CA LEU A 370 13.70 15.58 -6.84
C LEU A 370 12.18 15.40 -6.64
N CYS A 371 11.44 15.13 -7.72
CA CYS A 371 9.99 14.93 -7.66
C CYS A 371 9.64 13.72 -6.78
N ILE A 372 10.36 12.60 -6.91
CA ILE A 372 10.15 11.38 -6.12
C ILE A 372 10.38 11.66 -4.63
N ARG A 373 11.38 12.48 -4.27
CA ARG A 373 11.63 12.83 -2.87
C ARG A 373 10.53 13.71 -2.30
N MET A 374 10.01 14.64 -3.10
CA MET A 374 8.84 15.43 -2.71
C MET A 374 7.61 14.53 -2.55
N ASP A 375 7.33 13.65 -3.51
CA ASP A 375 6.17 12.73 -3.45
C ASP A 375 6.28 11.74 -2.27
N ALA A 376 7.49 11.30 -1.91
CA ALA A 376 7.70 10.32 -0.84
C ALA A 376 7.74 10.91 0.58
N LEU A 377 8.21 12.15 0.73
CA LEU A 377 8.49 12.77 2.04
C LEU A 377 7.74 14.08 2.27
N GLY A 378 7.13 14.64 1.23
CA GLY A 378 6.35 15.85 1.30
C GLY A 378 4.94 15.58 1.84
N ASP A 379 4.43 16.55 2.59
CA ASP A 379 3.05 16.51 3.09
C ASP A 379 2.04 17.10 2.06
N GLU A 380 2.54 17.79 1.03
CA GLU A 380 1.74 18.42 -0.01
C GLU A 380 1.43 17.45 -1.15
N THR A 381 0.14 17.36 -1.52
CA THR A 381 -0.36 16.49 -2.59
C THR A 381 -0.47 17.18 -3.95
N GLU A 382 -0.07 18.46 -4.05
CA GLU A 382 -0.18 19.21 -5.30
C GLU A 382 1.03 18.96 -6.24
N ALA A 383 0.75 18.85 -7.54
CA ALA A 383 1.75 18.54 -8.57
C ALA A 383 2.58 19.76 -9.04
N THR A 384 2.80 20.76 -8.19
CA THR A 384 3.38 22.06 -8.58
C THR A 384 4.79 21.92 -9.14
N ILE A 385 5.66 21.19 -8.42
CA ILE A 385 7.06 20.95 -8.83
C ILE A 385 7.12 20.10 -10.10
N GLY A 386 6.24 19.11 -10.23
CA GLY A 386 6.16 18.26 -11.42
C GLY A 386 5.86 19.06 -12.69
N VAL A 387 4.92 20.02 -12.61
CA VAL A 387 4.58 20.90 -13.74
C VAL A 387 5.73 21.84 -14.09
N GLU A 388 6.35 22.48 -13.10
CA GLU A 388 7.49 23.38 -13.32
C GLU A 388 8.67 22.64 -13.98
N HIS A 389 9.00 21.45 -13.47
CA HIS A 389 10.10 20.65 -13.99
C HIS A 389 9.78 20.07 -15.37
N LYS A 390 8.53 19.74 -15.67
CA LYS A 390 8.11 19.35 -17.02
C LYS A 390 8.32 20.47 -18.02
N GLN A 391 7.90 21.70 -17.71
CA GLN A 391 8.14 22.87 -18.56
C GLN A 391 9.64 23.13 -18.75
N ALA A 392 10.43 23.04 -17.68
CA ALA A 392 11.88 23.19 -17.76
C ALA A 392 12.53 22.12 -18.65
N MET A 393 12.02 20.88 -18.61
CA MET A 393 12.47 19.79 -19.47
C MET A 393 12.10 20.04 -20.94
N GLU A 394 10.87 20.43 -21.23
CA GLU A 394 10.44 20.75 -22.61
C GLU A 394 11.26 21.89 -23.21
N ASN A 395 11.54 22.94 -22.45
CA ASN A 395 12.42 24.03 -22.87
C ASN A 395 13.85 23.53 -23.13
N ARG A 396 14.33 22.59 -22.31
CA ARG A 396 15.65 21.98 -22.48
C ARG A 396 15.73 21.11 -23.73
N VAL A 397 14.69 20.35 -24.05
CA VAL A 397 14.61 19.56 -25.29
C VAL A 397 14.66 20.49 -26.50
N LYS A 398 13.80 21.52 -26.54
CA LYS A 398 13.79 22.52 -27.61
C LYS A 398 15.15 23.20 -27.80
N TYR A 399 15.81 23.58 -26.70
CA TYR A 399 17.14 24.17 -26.73
C TYR A 399 18.19 23.23 -27.36
N LEU A 400 18.17 21.95 -26.97
CA LEU A 400 19.14 20.98 -27.47
C LEU A 400 18.89 20.61 -28.94
N GLU A 401 17.64 20.63 -29.38
CA GLU A 401 17.27 20.38 -30.77
C GLU A 401 17.68 21.55 -31.68
N THR A 402 17.40 22.78 -31.25
CA THR A 402 17.65 23.99 -32.06
C THR A 402 19.13 24.41 -32.14
N HIS A 403 20.03 23.85 -31.33
CA HIS A 403 21.47 24.22 -31.30
C HIS A 403 21.75 25.73 -31.12
N LEU A 404 20.77 26.54 -30.70
CA LEU A 404 21.04 27.96 -30.40
C LEU A 404 21.81 28.07 -29.09
N THR A 405 22.93 28.77 -29.14
CA THR A 405 23.75 29.15 -27.99
C THR A 405 22.95 29.96 -26.95
N PRO A 406 23.32 29.93 -25.66
CA PRO A 406 22.49 30.42 -24.56
C PRO A 406 22.55 31.95 -24.38
N SER A 407 22.48 32.72 -25.48
CA SER A 407 22.47 34.18 -25.46
C SER A 407 21.14 34.82 -25.91
N ALA A 408 20.12 34.05 -26.28
CA ALA A 408 18.84 34.59 -26.78
C ALA A 408 17.66 34.50 -25.78
N PHE A 409 17.84 33.89 -24.61
CA PHE A 409 16.81 33.79 -23.57
C PHE A 409 17.29 34.39 -22.24
N SER A 410 17.80 35.62 -22.28
CA SER A 410 17.79 36.49 -21.10
C SER A 410 16.70 37.53 -21.31
N GLY A 411 15.63 37.44 -20.52
CA GLY A 411 14.61 38.48 -20.45
C GLY A 411 13.18 38.00 -20.68
N LYS A 412 12.62 37.30 -19.70
CA LYS A 412 11.33 37.64 -19.05
C LYS A 412 11.01 36.57 -18.01
N ARG A 413 10.88 36.97 -16.74
CA ARG A 413 10.26 36.14 -15.71
C ARG A 413 8.88 35.69 -16.22
N PRO A 414 8.47 34.43 -16.05
CA PRO A 414 7.11 34.04 -16.36
C PRO A 414 6.14 34.88 -15.51
N GLN A 415 5.13 35.44 -16.16
CA GLN A 415 4.01 36.08 -15.46
C GLN A 415 3.36 35.04 -14.54
N THR A 416 3.12 35.45 -13.30
CA THR A 416 2.33 34.72 -12.32
C THR A 416 1.02 34.26 -12.97
N TYR A 417 0.77 32.96 -12.97
CA TYR A 417 -0.47 32.41 -13.47
C TYR A 417 -1.61 32.85 -12.54
N ASN A 418 -2.40 33.83 -12.98
CA ASN A 418 -3.63 34.21 -12.29
C ASN A 418 -4.70 33.16 -12.58
N ARG A 419 -5.00 32.35 -11.57
CA ARG A 419 -6.12 31.39 -11.58
C ARG A 419 -7.44 32.16 -11.80
N PRO A 420 -8.32 31.75 -12.73
CA PRO A 420 -9.69 32.25 -12.71
C PRO A 420 -10.38 31.78 -11.43
N VAL A 421 -10.91 32.74 -10.67
CA VAL A 421 -11.64 32.51 -9.43
C VAL A 421 -12.98 31.86 -9.77
N SER A 422 -13.00 30.53 -9.82
CA SER A 422 -14.19 29.72 -9.59
C SER A 422 -13.77 28.45 -8.88
N SER A 423 -13.49 28.57 -7.59
CA SER A 423 -13.46 27.42 -6.69
C SER A 423 -14.89 26.91 -6.53
N GLN A 424 -15.32 25.98 -7.38
CA GLN A 424 -16.36 25.05 -6.94
C GLN A 424 -15.73 24.18 -5.87
N MET A 425 -16.11 24.46 -4.62
CA MET A 425 -15.76 23.66 -3.47
C MET A 425 -16.22 22.22 -3.73
N TYR A 426 -15.36 21.27 -3.35
CA TYR A 426 -15.67 19.84 -3.35
C TYR A 426 -17.01 19.59 -2.66
N ASN A 427 -17.97 19.03 -3.40
CA ASN A 427 -19.31 18.73 -2.90
C ASN A 427 -19.37 17.22 -2.58
N PRO A 428 -19.49 16.79 -1.31
CA PRO A 428 -19.48 15.38 -0.92
C PRO A 428 -20.64 14.55 -1.51
N SER A 429 -21.62 15.20 -2.15
CA SER A 429 -22.78 14.57 -2.78
C SER A 429 -22.45 13.83 -4.09
N THR A 430 -21.27 14.04 -4.70
CA THR A 430 -20.84 13.28 -5.88
C THR A 430 -20.29 11.89 -5.54
N ASP A 431 -20.02 11.61 -4.26
CA ASP A 431 -19.67 10.26 -3.75
C ASP A 431 -20.91 9.40 -3.44
N ALA A 432 -22.12 9.97 -3.47
CA ALA A 432 -23.35 9.22 -3.37
C ALA A 432 -23.79 8.76 -4.77
N THR A 433 -23.34 7.57 -5.15
CA THR A 433 -23.87 6.69 -6.20
C THR A 433 -25.05 7.24 -7.00
N ALA A 434 -24.81 7.60 -8.26
CA ALA A 434 -25.89 7.65 -9.25
C ALA A 434 -26.48 6.23 -9.35
N ASN A 435 -27.73 6.09 -8.89
CA ASN A 435 -28.56 4.92 -9.15
C ASN A 435 -28.72 4.76 -10.66
N VAL A 436 -27.88 3.91 -11.26
CA VAL A 436 -28.14 3.33 -12.57
C VAL A 436 -29.01 2.10 -12.32
N GLU A 437 -30.32 2.25 -12.48
CA GLU A 437 -31.23 1.11 -12.56
C GLU A 437 -30.91 0.31 -13.83
N LEU A 438 -30.28 -0.85 -13.66
CA LEU A 438 -30.19 -1.88 -14.69
C LEU A 438 -31.49 -2.71 -14.67
N PRO A 439 -32.08 -3.05 -15.82
CA PRO A 439 -33.34 -3.79 -15.86
C PRO A 439 -33.18 -5.22 -15.32
N ALA A 440 -33.99 -5.55 -14.31
CA ALA A 440 -33.99 -6.84 -13.63
C ALA A 440 -34.44 -7.97 -14.57
N LYS A 441 -33.51 -8.84 -14.99
CA LYS A 441 -33.84 -10.18 -15.48
C LYS A 441 -34.17 -11.07 -14.27
N ARG A 442 -35.41 -11.56 -14.22
CA ARG A 442 -35.90 -12.54 -13.23
C ARG A 442 -35.08 -13.83 -13.35
N PHE A 443 -34.31 -14.16 -12.31
CA PHE A 443 -33.90 -15.53 -12.03
C PHE A 443 -34.79 -16.06 -10.90
N SER A 444 -35.55 -17.11 -11.20
CA SER A 444 -36.36 -17.84 -10.23
C SER A 444 -35.45 -18.57 -9.25
N SER A 445 -35.61 -18.28 -7.96
CA SER A 445 -35.00 -19.02 -6.87
C SER A 445 -35.60 -20.42 -6.76
N GLY A 446 -34.92 -21.42 -7.32
CA GLY A 446 -35.11 -22.82 -6.95
C GLY A 446 -34.47 -23.06 -5.58
N GLN A 447 -35.27 -23.49 -4.62
CA GLN A 447 -34.79 -24.01 -3.34
C GLN A 447 -34.24 -25.42 -3.57
N ASP A 448 -32.92 -25.58 -3.55
CA ASP A 448 -32.30 -26.90 -3.44
C ASP A 448 -32.10 -27.25 -1.96
N GLU A 449 -32.95 -28.16 -1.47
CA GLU A 449 -32.78 -28.84 -0.19
C GLU A 449 -31.57 -29.79 -0.24
N TYR A 450 -30.62 -29.61 0.67
CA TYR A 450 -29.58 -30.61 0.93
C TYR A 450 -30.18 -31.85 1.62
N PRO A 451 -29.93 -33.08 1.11
CA PRO A 451 -30.45 -34.28 1.74
C PRO A 451 -29.67 -34.63 3.02
N LYS A 452 -30.39 -34.80 4.12
CA LYS A 452 -29.87 -35.33 5.38
C LYS A 452 -29.46 -36.79 5.21
N LYS A 453 -28.24 -37.09 5.62
CA LYS A 453 -27.68 -38.45 5.76
C LYS A 453 -28.61 -39.35 6.60
N ARG A 454 -28.85 -40.56 6.11
CA ARG A 454 -29.08 -41.77 6.91
C ARG A 454 -27.98 -42.76 6.57
#